data_AF-A0A2S9XFP5-F1
#
_entry.id   AF-A0A2S9XFP5-F1
#
_cell.length_a   1.000
_cell.length_b   1.000
_cell.length_c   1.000
_cell.angle_alpha   90.00
_cell.angle_beta   90.00
_cell.angle_gamma   90.00
#
_symmetry.space_group_name_H-M   'P 1'
#
loop_
_entity.id
_entity.type
_entity.pdbx_description
1 polymer ?
#
loop_
_entity_poly.entity_id
_entity_poly.type
_entity_poly.pdbx_seq_one_letter_code
_entity_poly.pdbx_strand_id
1 'polypeptide(L)'
;MSSGAPPPKPEQGSESSRRRWWRLTWPVLASLLFLAWSNIPPYRMHIKKQRWGVGAWHWRLYEHGGLGVCDVRYYDMNRDGAPIERWKLLGYDRPGDMPDDVARSRDDRLKQAYAQVCKAQQDAGDPKPNIQVMARCGRKLGWQTLERRSRNVCNMNKSKHKTKKSRAKK
;
A
#
# COMPACT_ATOMS: atom_id res chain seq x y z
N MET A 1 -87.39 -13.26 -23.40
CA MET A 1 -86.59 -12.05 -23.07
C MET A 1 -85.97 -12.30 -21.70
N SER A 2 -84.66 -12.48 -21.61
CA SER A 2 -83.96 -12.82 -20.36
C SER A 2 -83.13 -11.62 -19.94
N SER A 3 -83.49 -11.00 -18.81
CA SER A 3 -82.85 -9.81 -18.26
C SER A 3 -81.59 -10.22 -17.50
N GLY A 4 -80.43 -10.08 -18.16
CA GLY A 4 -79.12 -10.31 -17.53
C GLY A 4 -78.78 -9.20 -16.53
N ALA A 5 -78.49 -9.58 -15.29
CA ALA A 5 -78.03 -8.66 -14.26
C ALA A 5 -76.63 -8.09 -14.60
N PRO A 6 -76.36 -6.82 -14.29
CA PRO A 6 -75.05 -6.21 -14.57
C PRO A 6 -73.96 -6.81 -13.68
N PRO A 7 -72.71 -6.92 -14.18
CA PRO A 7 -71.60 -7.50 -13.44
C PRO A 7 -71.22 -6.64 -12.22
N PRO A 8 -70.73 -7.28 -11.13
CA PRO A 8 -70.32 -6.56 -9.94
C PRO A 8 -69.13 -5.63 -10.23
N LYS A 9 -69.16 -4.42 -9.65
CA LYS A 9 -68.06 -3.46 -9.76
C LYS A 9 -66.84 -3.96 -8.98
N PRO A 10 -65.61 -3.81 -9.52
CA PRO A 10 -64.40 -4.24 -8.84
C PRO A 10 -64.17 -3.42 -7.56
N GLU A 11 -63.91 -4.11 -6.46
CA GLU A 11 -63.61 -3.51 -5.15
C GLU A 11 -62.34 -2.63 -5.21
N GLN A 12 -62.52 -1.33 -4.96
CA GLN A 12 -61.45 -0.32 -4.93
C GLN A 12 -60.55 -0.39 -3.69
N GLY A 13 -60.70 -1.39 -2.82
CA GLY A 13 -60.00 -1.48 -1.53
C GLY A 13 -58.52 -1.90 -1.60
N SER A 14 -58.01 -2.42 -2.72
CA SER A 14 -56.69 -3.06 -2.75
C SER A 14 -55.50 -2.15 -3.11
N GLU A 15 -55.76 -0.95 -3.64
CA GLU A 15 -54.68 -0.07 -4.15
C GLU A 15 -54.03 0.81 -3.07
N SER A 16 -54.83 1.32 -2.12
CA SER A 16 -54.33 2.19 -1.06
C SER A 16 -53.42 1.45 -0.08
N SER A 17 -53.76 0.18 0.20
CA SER A 17 -52.98 -0.70 1.07
C SER A 17 -51.63 -1.09 0.45
N ARG A 18 -51.60 -1.37 -0.87
CA ARG A 18 -50.35 -1.63 -1.60
C ARG A 18 -49.41 -0.42 -1.58
N ARG A 19 -49.91 0.79 -1.86
CA ARG A 19 -49.06 2.00 -1.87
C ARG A 19 -48.45 2.32 -0.50
N ARG A 20 -49.16 2.00 0.59
CA ARG A 20 -48.69 2.21 1.96
C ARG A 20 -47.56 1.23 2.33
N TRP A 21 -47.67 -0.03 1.90
CA TRP A 21 -46.62 -1.04 2.08
C TRP A 21 -45.32 -0.68 1.36
N TRP A 22 -45.39 -0.22 0.12
CA TRP A 22 -44.20 0.18 -0.65
C TRP A 22 -43.42 1.34 -0.02
N ARG A 23 -44.10 2.29 0.62
CA ARG A 23 -43.44 3.43 1.29
C ARG A 23 -42.63 3.02 2.52
N LEU A 24 -43.05 1.97 3.22
CA LEU A 24 -42.39 1.47 4.43
C LEU A 24 -41.24 0.51 4.12
N THR A 25 -41.39 -0.35 3.11
CA THR A 25 -40.38 -1.38 2.79
C THR A 25 -39.22 -0.85 1.95
N TRP A 26 -39.45 0.16 1.11
CA TRP A 26 -38.41 0.74 0.25
C TRP A 26 -37.16 1.26 0.99
N PRO A 27 -37.26 2.08 2.07
CA PRO A 27 -36.06 2.56 2.76
C PRO A 27 -35.28 1.44 3.44
N VAL A 28 -35.97 0.42 3.96
CA VAL A 28 -35.32 -0.76 4.56
C VAL A 28 -34.57 -1.55 3.50
N LEU A 29 -35.19 -1.81 2.35
CA LEU A 29 -34.55 -2.50 1.23
C LEU A 29 -33.35 -1.71 0.70
N ALA A 30 -33.49 -0.39 0.54
CA ALA A 30 -32.40 0.49 0.10
C ALA A 30 -31.23 0.49 1.09
N SER A 31 -31.50 0.47 2.39
CA SER A 31 -30.48 0.43 3.45
C SER A 31 -29.75 -0.91 3.46
N LEU A 32 -30.47 -2.02 3.31
CA LEU A 32 -29.88 -3.36 3.20
C LEU A 32 -29.05 -3.51 1.93
N LEU A 33 -29.52 -2.96 0.80
CA LEU A 33 -28.76 -2.94 -0.46
C LEU A 33 -27.50 -2.08 -0.33
N PHE A 34 -27.57 -0.93 0.36
CA PHE A 34 -26.41 -0.09 0.62
C PHE A 34 -25.39 -0.79 1.52
N LEU A 35 -25.84 -1.42 2.61
CA LEU A 35 -24.99 -2.20 3.52
C LEU A 35 -24.35 -3.41 2.82
N ALA A 36 -25.12 -4.11 1.97
CA ALA A 36 -24.62 -5.20 1.17
C ALA A 36 -23.59 -4.70 0.14
N TRP A 37 -23.86 -3.58 -0.52
CA TRP A 37 -22.93 -2.94 -1.47
C TRP A 37 -21.66 -2.43 -0.80
N SER A 38 -21.73 -1.85 0.40
CA SER A 38 -20.55 -1.48 1.18
C SER A 38 -19.76 -2.69 1.70
N ASN A 39 -20.35 -3.89 1.70
CA ASN A 39 -19.68 -5.15 2.02
C ASN A 39 -19.10 -5.87 0.78
N ILE A 40 -19.42 -5.42 -0.44
CA ILE A 40 -18.77 -5.83 -1.70
C ILE A 40 -17.38 -5.16 -1.71
N PRO A 41 -16.30 -5.82 -2.16
CA PRO A 41 -15.06 -5.93 -1.40
C PRO A 41 -13.93 -5.03 -1.90
N PRO A 42 -13.72 -3.82 -1.36
CA PRO A 42 -12.37 -3.28 -1.29
C PRO A 42 -11.60 -3.92 -0.11
N TYR A 43 -12.29 -4.42 0.93
CA TYR A 43 -11.64 -4.88 2.16
C TYR A 43 -11.28 -6.38 2.21
N ARG A 44 -12.11 -7.26 1.63
CA ARG A 44 -11.91 -8.73 1.76
C ARG A 44 -10.95 -9.35 0.75
N MET A 45 -10.47 -8.60 -0.25
CA MET A 45 -9.56 -9.14 -1.28
C MET A 45 -8.13 -9.35 -0.78
N HIS A 46 -7.70 -8.67 0.28
CA HIS A 46 -6.35 -8.83 0.85
C HIS A 46 -6.11 -10.23 1.46
N ILE A 47 -7.17 -10.99 1.73
CA ILE A 47 -7.11 -12.32 2.37
C ILE A 47 -7.24 -13.47 1.35
N LYS A 48 -7.87 -13.26 0.18
CA LYS A 48 -8.35 -14.37 -0.68
C LYS A 48 -7.57 -14.67 -1.97
N LYS A 49 -6.45 -13.98 -2.29
CA LYS A 49 -5.60 -14.26 -3.48
C LYS A 49 -6.38 -14.52 -4.79
N GLN A 50 -7.54 -13.88 -5.00
CA GLN A 50 -8.43 -14.20 -6.13
C GLN A 50 -8.24 -13.26 -7.33
N ARG A 51 -8.49 -13.79 -8.53
CA ARG A 51 -8.07 -13.18 -9.80
C ARG A 51 -9.18 -12.26 -10.39
N TRP A 52 -8.92 -10.94 -10.38
CA TRP A 52 -9.29 -9.89 -11.34
C TRP A 52 -10.80 -9.70 -11.69
N GLY A 53 -11.43 -8.66 -11.12
CA GLY A 53 -12.74 -8.11 -11.54
C GLY A 53 -12.70 -6.58 -11.66
N VAL A 54 -13.68 -5.99 -12.35
CA VAL A 54 -13.73 -4.57 -12.80
C VAL A 54 -13.50 -3.54 -11.68
N GLY A 55 -13.86 -3.84 -10.43
CA GLY A 55 -13.58 -2.98 -9.26
C GLY A 55 -12.09 -2.84 -8.91
N ALA A 56 -11.21 -3.71 -9.42
CA ALA A 56 -9.76 -3.62 -9.24
C ALA A 56 -9.11 -2.47 -10.02
N TRP A 57 -9.78 -1.92 -11.04
CA TRP A 57 -9.25 -0.80 -11.82
C TRP A 57 -9.08 0.48 -11.00
N HIS A 58 -9.94 0.73 -10.01
CA HIS A 58 -9.78 1.87 -9.09
C HIS A 58 -8.68 1.66 -8.05
N TRP A 59 -8.30 0.42 -7.74
CA TRP A 59 -7.13 0.15 -6.91
C TRP A 59 -5.81 0.41 -7.64
N ARG A 60 -5.80 0.28 -8.97
CA ARG A 60 -4.63 0.59 -9.80
C ARG A 60 -4.17 2.06 -9.67
N LEU A 61 -5.08 2.98 -9.32
CA LEU A 61 -4.73 4.37 -8.96
C LEU A 61 -3.85 4.45 -7.70
N TYR A 62 -4.01 3.54 -6.74
CA TYR A 62 -3.15 3.43 -5.55
C TYR A 62 -1.87 2.64 -5.81
N GLU A 63 -1.83 1.75 -6.81
CA GLU A 63 -0.59 1.08 -7.24
C GLU A 63 0.41 2.05 -7.90
N HIS A 64 -0.07 3.08 -8.60
CA HIS A 64 0.81 4.02 -9.29
C HIS A 64 1.46 5.07 -8.37
N GLY A 65 0.82 5.42 -7.25
CA GLY A 65 1.38 6.37 -6.27
C GLY A 65 2.71 5.93 -5.65
N GLY A 66 3.02 4.62 -5.73
CA GLY A 66 4.28 4.05 -5.24
C GLY A 66 5.30 3.72 -6.33
N LEU A 67 5.03 3.97 -7.62
CA LEU A 67 5.96 3.58 -8.69
C LEU A 67 7.28 4.35 -8.55
N GLY A 68 8.39 3.61 -8.38
CA GLY A 68 9.71 4.20 -8.17
C GLY A 68 9.96 4.72 -6.75
N VAL A 69 8.96 4.73 -5.88
CA VAL A 69 9.09 5.02 -4.45
C VAL A 69 9.48 3.74 -3.71
N CYS A 70 10.39 3.87 -2.75
CA CYS A 70 10.93 2.78 -1.96
C CYS A 70 10.58 2.94 -0.47
N ASP A 71 10.01 1.89 0.12
CA ASP A 71 9.97 1.69 1.57
C ASP A 71 11.35 1.18 2.01
N VAL A 72 12.02 1.94 2.86
CA VAL A 72 13.40 1.66 3.31
C VAL A 72 13.43 1.63 4.82
N ARG A 73 13.88 0.51 5.36
CA ARG A 73 14.10 0.32 6.79
C ARG A 73 15.59 0.12 7.06
N TYR A 74 16.10 0.89 8.00
CA TYR A 74 17.50 0.90 8.40
C TYR A 74 17.65 0.18 9.75
N TYR A 75 18.71 -0.61 9.88
CA TYR A 75 19.00 -1.38 11.09
C TYR A 75 20.45 -1.16 11.47
N ASP A 76 20.69 -0.75 12.72
CA ASP A 76 22.02 -0.60 13.29
C ASP A 76 22.52 -1.94 13.82
N MET A 77 23.46 -2.57 13.11
CA MET A 77 24.04 -3.84 13.53
C MET A 77 25.13 -3.69 14.59
N ASN A 78 25.60 -2.47 14.89
CA ASN A 78 26.46 -2.23 16.04
C ASN A 78 25.65 -2.29 17.35
N ARG A 79 24.31 -2.22 17.25
CA ARG A 79 23.35 -2.29 18.36
C ARG A 79 22.35 -3.43 18.14
N ASP A 80 22.84 -4.62 17.85
CA ASP A 80 22.06 -5.86 17.69
C ASP A 80 20.90 -5.80 16.66
N GLY A 81 21.01 -4.89 15.68
CA GLY A 81 19.98 -4.72 14.67
C GLY A 81 18.83 -3.80 15.09
N ALA A 82 19.06 -2.90 16.02
CA ALA A 82 18.08 -1.89 16.43
C ALA A 82 17.55 -1.11 15.21
N PRO A 83 16.23 -0.92 15.08
CA PRO A 83 15.67 -0.12 13.99
C PRO A 83 16.12 1.34 14.13
N ILE A 84 16.56 1.93 13.03
CA ILE A 84 16.92 3.36 12.96
C ILE A 84 15.73 4.13 12.38
N GLU A 85 15.24 5.09 13.14
CA GLU A 85 14.27 6.07 12.67
C GLU A 85 14.99 7.16 11.86
N ARG A 86 14.87 7.11 10.52
CA ARG A 86 15.62 8.02 9.64
C ARG A 86 15.37 9.49 9.97
N TRP A 87 14.12 9.89 10.15
CA TRP A 87 13.76 11.29 10.41
C TRP A 87 14.45 11.81 11.68
N LYS A 88 14.43 11.01 12.75
CA LYS A 88 15.07 11.33 14.03
C LYS A 88 16.58 11.44 13.88
N LEU A 89 17.19 10.50 13.16
CA LEU A 89 18.64 10.52 12.90
C LEU A 89 19.08 11.74 12.07
N LEU A 90 18.23 12.20 11.16
CA LEU A 90 18.49 13.40 10.35
C LEU A 90 18.18 14.71 11.08
N GLY A 91 17.78 14.67 12.36
CA GLY A 91 17.54 15.85 13.19
C GLY A 91 16.15 16.48 13.03
N TYR A 92 15.17 15.76 12.49
CA TYR A 92 13.78 16.21 12.47
C TYR A 92 13.05 15.81 13.76
N ASP A 93 12.16 16.66 14.25
CA ASP A 93 11.37 16.39 15.47
C ASP A 93 10.23 15.39 15.22
N ARG A 94 9.62 15.44 14.03
CA ARG A 94 8.55 14.54 13.63
C ARG A 94 8.77 14.02 12.20
N PRO A 95 8.21 12.85 11.85
CA PRO A 95 8.25 12.35 10.48
C PRO A 95 7.71 13.31 9.42
N GLY A 96 6.73 14.15 9.79
CA GLY A 96 6.08 15.10 8.88
C GLY A 96 6.88 16.38 8.62
N ASP A 97 7.93 16.66 9.41
CA ASP A 97 8.76 17.86 9.24
C ASP A 97 9.84 17.65 8.17
N MET A 98 10.05 16.39 7.76
CA MET A 98 11.02 16.01 6.75
C MET A 98 10.51 16.42 5.35
N PRO A 99 11.30 17.19 4.57
CA PRO A 99 10.95 17.56 3.20
C PRO A 99 10.58 16.33 2.35
N ASP A 100 9.59 16.48 1.48
CA ASP A 100 9.00 15.36 0.73
C ASP A 100 10.04 14.57 -0.11
N ASP A 101 11.06 15.25 -0.64
CA ASP A 101 12.16 14.66 -1.41
C ASP A 101 13.15 13.87 -0.56
N VAL A 102 13.30 14.22 0.71
CA VAL A 102 14.05 13.46 1.71
C VAL A 102 13.18 12.33 2.26
N ALA A 103 11.90 12.61 2.54
CA ALA A 103 10.94 11.68 3.11
C ALA A 103 10.68 10.47 2.20
N ARG A 104 10.63 10.68 0.89
CA ARG A 104 10.37 9.61 -0.08
C ARG A 104 11.66 9.18 -0.76
N SER A 105 12.16 8.02 -0.38
CA SER A 105 13.30 7.40 -1.07
C SER A 105 12.87 6.95 -2.47
N ARG A 106 13.50 7.49 -3.51
CA ARG A 106 13.33 7.00 -4.89
C ARG A 106 14.40 5.99 -5.25
N ASP A 107 14.08 5.05 -6.13
CA ASP A 107 14.97 3.96 -6.54
C ASP A 107 16.30 4.44 -7.12
N ASP A 108 16.27 5.46 -7.99
CA ASP A 108 17.44 6.09 -8.60
C ASP A 108 18.34 6.82 -7.58
N ARG A 109 17.76 7.28 -6.46
CA ARG A 109 18.44 8.01 -5.38
C ARG A 109 18.67 7.18 -4.13
N LEU A 110 18.38 5.87 -4.17
CA LEU A 110 18.41 5.01 -2.99
C LEU A 110 19.80 4.98 -2.32
N LYS A 111 20.86 4.94 -3.12
CA LYS A 111 22.25 4.99 -2.62
C LYS A 111 22.60 6.32 -1.95
N GLN A 112 22.04 7.43 -2.43
CA GLN A 112 22.26 8.76 -1.82
C GLN A 112 21.60 8.80 -0.45
N ALA A 113 20.38 8.27 -0.33
CA ALA A 113 19.68 8.14 0.96
C ALA A 113 20.49 7.27 1.95
N TYR A 114 21.11 6.18 1.49
CA TYR A 114 21.98 5.35 2.32
C TYR A 114 23.20 6.13 2.82
N ALA A 115 23.88 6.84 1.93
CA ALA A 115 25.04 7.64 2.28
C ALA A 115 24.69 8.75 3.29
N GLN A 116 23.53 9.38 3.15
CA GLN A 116 23.03 10.39 4.08
C GLN A 116 22.82 9.81 5.48
N VAL A 117 22.18 8.64 5.59
CA VAL A 117 21.97 7.94 6.88
C VAL A 117 23.30 7.51 7.50
N CYS A 118 24.22 6.96 6.71
CA CYS A 118 25.53 6.57 7.19
C CYS A 118 26.34 7.77 7.71
N LYS A 119 26.29 8.91 7.00
CA LYS A 119 26.94 10.14 7.44
C LYS A 119 26.30 10.68 8.72
N ALA A 120 24.97 10.74 8.79
CA ALA A 120 24.28 11.20 9.99
C ALA A 120 24.57 10.30 11.21
N GLN A 121 24.70 8.98 11.02
CA GLN A 121 25.12 8.07 12.09
C GLN A 121 26.58 8.31 12.53
N GLN A 122 27.47 8.66 11.60
CA GLN A 122 28.85 9.07 11.91
C GLN A 122 28.89 10.37 12.70
N ASP A 123 28.14 11.37 12.25
CA ASP A 123 28.04 12.67 12.89
C ASP A 123 27.41 12.55 14.31
N ALA A 124 26.56 11.54 14.53
CA ALA A 124 26.00 11.19 15.83
C ALA A 124 26.96 10.41 16.77
N GLY A 125 28.20 10.14 16.33
CA GLY A 125 29.26 9.58 17.17
C GLY A 125 29.64 8.13 16.90
N ASP A 126 29.11 7.47 15.85
CA ASP A 126 29.57 6.14 15.44
C ASP A 126 30.57 6.23 14.26
N PRO A 127 31.89 6.15 14.50
CA PRO A 127 32.88 6.36 13.45
C PRO A 127 32.88 5.27 12.37
N LYS A 128 32.32 4.08 12.64
CA LYS A 128 32.28 2.93 11.72
C LYS A 128 30.90 2.29 11.74
N PRO A 129 29.87 3.00 11.24
CA PRO A 129 28.50 2.53 11.33
C PRO A 129 28.32 1.22 10.53
N ASN A 130 27.66 0.26 11.16
CA ASN A 130 27.31 -1.02 10.53
C ASN A 130 25.81 -1.07 10.25
N ILE A 131 25.40 -0.36 9.20
CA ILE A 131 23.97 -0.24 8.88
C ILE A 131 23.61 -1.26 7.81
N GLN A 132 22.57 -2.04 8.07
CA GLN A 132 21.96 -2.91 7.07
C GLN A 132 20.57 -2.39 6.73
N VAL A 133 20.14 -2.62 5.49
CA VAL A 133 18.87 -2.08 4.98
C VAL A 133 17.96 -3.18 4.44
N MET A 134 16.67 -2.99 4.65
CA MET A 134 15.62 -3.69 3.92
C MET A 134 14.90 -2.66 3.06
N ALA A 135 14.97 -2.81 1.73
CA ALA A 135 14.37 -1.89 0.79
C ALA A 135 13.41 -2.62 -0.14
N ARG A 136 12.19 -2.10 -0.26
CA ARG A 136 11.17 -2.56 -1.22
C ARG A 136 10.73 -1.37 -2.04
N CYS A 137 10.68 -1.50 -3.36
CA CYS A 137 10.27 -0.41 -4.24
C CYS A 137 9.04 -0.79 -5.06
N GLY A 138 8.16 0.18 -5.31
CA GLY A 138 7.01 -0.02 -6.17
C GLY A 138 7.43 -0.15 -7.63
N ARG A 139 6.97 -1.22 -8.28
CA ARG A 139 7.13 -1.52 -9.70
C ARG A 139 5.75 -1.67 -10.35
N LYS A 140 5.72 -1.77 -11.68
CA LYS A 140 4.48 -1.94 -12.46
C LYS A 140 3.61 -3.13 -12.01
N LEU A 141 4.20 -4.15 -11.40
CA LEU A 141 3.54 -5.38 -10.94
C LEU A 141 3.50 -5.49 -9.39
N GLY A 142 3.68 -4.39 -8.68
CA GLY A 142 3.68 -4.34 -7.21
C GLY A 142 5.06 -4.12 -6.60
N TRP A 143 5.20 -4.47 -5.32
CA TRP A 143 6.41 -4.20 -4.54
C TRP A 143 7.50 -5.25 -4.77
N GLN A 144 8.67 -4.81 -5.23
CA GLN A 144 9.86 -5.66 -5.39
C GLN A 144 10.88 -5.36 -4.31
N THR A 145 11.35 -6.40 -3.60
CA THR A 145 12.45 -6.26 -2.63
C THR A 145 13.77 -6.13 -3.36
N LEU A 146 14.49 -5.03 -3.14
CA LEU A 146 15.81 -4.77 -3.72
C LEU A 146 16.96 -5.13 -2.77
N GLU A 147 16.77 -4.93 -1.46
CA GLU A 147 17.78 -5.24 -0.44
C GLU A 147 17.15 -6.05 0.69
N ARG A 148 17.87 -7.09 1.18
CA ARG A 148 17.39 -8.07 2.17
C ARG A 148 18.29 -8.14 3.42
N ARG A 149 18.70 -6.99 3.97
CA ARG A 149 19.47 -6.92 5.23
C ARG A 149 20.65 -7.92 5.25
N SER A 150 21.45 -7.94 4.19
CA SER A 150 22.51 -8.94 4.00
C SER A 150 23.92 -8.36 4.07
N ARG A 151 24.05 -7.03 3.94
CA ARG A 151 25.35 -6.35 3.87
C ARG A 151 25.28 -4.95 4.48
N ASN A 152 26.43 -4.50 4.99
CA ASN A 152 26.62 -3.14 5.46
C ASN A 152 26.60 -2.15 4.29
N VAL A 153 25.71 -1.14 4.34
CA VAL A 153 25.60 -0.11 3.31
C VAL A 153 26.58 1.06 3.47
N CYS A 154 27.18 1.24 4.64
CA CYS A 154 28.11 2.34 4.90
C CYS A 154 29.54 2.09 4.37
N ASN A 155 29.83 0.86 3.92
CA ASN A 155 31.14 0.45 3.40
C ASN A 155 31.15 0.12 1.90
N MET A 156 30.13 0.55 1.13
CA MET A 156 29.98 0.16 -0.28
C MET A 156 31.16 0.57 -1.19
N ASN A 157 31.96 1.56 -0.82
CA ASN A 157 33.12 2.00 -1.60
C ASN A 157 34.33 1.05 -1.49
N LYS A 158 34.39 0.15 -0.51
CA LYS A 158 35.55 -0.75 -0.31
C LYS A 158 35.46 -2.08 -1.07
N SER A 159 34.33 -2.44 -1.65
CA SER A 159 34.17 -3.73 -2.34
C SER A 159 34.52 -3.70 -3.85
N LYS A 160 34.81 -2.53 -4.42
CA LYS A 160 35.27 -2.40 -5.80
C LYS A 160 36.79 -2.61 -5.91
N HIS A 161 37.22 -3.88 -5.82
CA HIS A 161 38.37 -4.43 -6.56
C HIS A 161 38.59 -5.91 -6.17
N LYS A 162 37.68 -6.79 -6.59
CA LYS A 162 38.09 -8.16 -6.96
C LYS A 162 37.90 -8.29 -8.46
N THR A 163 38.77 -7.62 -9.21
CA THR A 163 38.97 -7.91 -10.63
C THR A 163 39.42 -9.38 -10.68
N LYS A 164 38.53 -10.25 -11.14
CA LYS A 164 38.76 -11.69 -11.23
C LYS A 164 39.81 -11.94 -12.32
N LYS A 165 41.09 -11.82 -11.97
CA LYS A 165 42.22 -12.18 -12.83
C LYS A 165 42.54 -13.65 -12.59
N SER A 166 41.84 -14.55 -13.26
CA SER A 166 42.27 -15.94 -13.50
C SER A 166 41.37 -16.55 -14.58
N ARG A 167 41.84 -17.27 -15.61
CA ARG A 167 43.19 -17.65 -16.04
C ARG A 167 42.99 -18.09 -17.50
N ALA A 168 43.54 -17.37 -18.47
CA ALA A 168 43.74 -17.93 -19.80
C ALA A 168 44.92 -18.91 -19.70
N LYS A 169 44.62 -20.21 -19.71
CA LYS A 169 45.51 -21.36 -19.92
C LYS A 169 44.52 -22.49 -20.27
N LYS A 170 44.58 -23.18 -21.41
CA LYS A 170 45.68 -23.45 -22.34
C LYS A 170 45.02 -23.86 -23.66
#